data_AF-A0A7C3JWC5-F1
#
_entry.id   AF-A0A7C3JWC5-F1
#
_cell.length_a   1.000
_cell.length_b   1.000
_cell.length_c   1.000
_cell.angle_alpha   90.00
_cell.angle_beta   90.00
_cell.angle_gamma   90.00
#
_symmetry.space_group_name_H-M   'P 1'
#
loop_
_entity.id
_entity.type
_entity.pdbx_description
1 polymer ?
#
loop_
_entity_poly.entity_id
_entity_poly.type
_entity_poly.pdbx_seq_one_letter_code
_entity_poly.pdbx_strand_id
1 'polypeptide(L)'
;MTTYDNRWDGEPVAADDPLLQDLQRIHAVPVPELRFAPAAAVGQARGGLRRRWRPALAAAGVAAALALFLTAPFGLDQRSRTADAAQAILDRSSAVAASKAPAAAGVSYHLVSVTSNASKSGSVIQTETWYGDPAHLRTESRRDGSVEFGFARDGNEVWLYREAEGKVYAAHAPATEELAQSVRIGETGESLAEFMASLAAGSCSTPRLAGEASVAGRDAYYIEVSPGRGCSDKGAAKLGTGVRRVWVDRETFIPLRTEDVDEAGNVRSRYEVTAIEVGVDLPPQSFRYEAPAGTRVVEVRTLGEAKNVIATGSAAPLSPDKAPGMEFEKRPAMELKQP
;
A
#
# COMPACT_ATOMS: atom_id res chain seq x y z
N MET A 1 31.95 30.98 25.00
CA MET A 1 31.12 31.97 24.30
C MET A 1 31.82 32.23 22.98
N THR A 2 31.43 31.47 21.96
CA THR A 2 32.15 31.40 20.67
C THR A 2 31.19 31.92 19.61
N THR A 3 31.46 33.10 19.09
CA THR A 3 30.65 33.79 18.09
C THR A 3 31.05 33.25 16.71
N TYR A 4 30.12 32.62 16.00
CA TYR A 4 30.28 32.26 14.58
C TYR A 4 29.93 33.48 13.72
N ASP A 5 30.89 33.92 12.91
CA ASP A 5 30.75 35.00 11.94
C ASP A 5 30.36 34.38 10.59
N ASN A 6 29.07 34.49 10.22
CA ASN A 6 28.55 34.05 8.94
C ASN A 6 28.71 35.19 7.91
N ARG A 7 29.92 35.37 7.41
CA ARG A 7 30.15 36.17 6.20
C ARG A 7 29.98 35.27 4.98
N TRP A 8 28.83 35.41 4.33
CA TRP A 8 28.60 34.86 2.99
C TRP A 8 29.25 35.80 1.99
N ASP A 9 30.48 35.48 1.58
CA ASP A 9 31.17 36.18 0.52
C ASP A 9 30.53 35.74 -0.80
N GLY A 10 29.53 36.51 -1.25
CA GLY A 10 28.81 36.26 -2.49
C GLY A 10 29.70 36.46 -3.71
N GLU A 11 30.50 35.44 -4.05
CA GLU A 11 31.12 35.40 -5.36
C GLU A 11 30.04 35.31 -6.45
N PRO A 12 30.08 36.19 -7.46
CA PRO A 12 29.14 36.15 -8.56
C PRO A 12 29.35 34.85 -9.33
N VAL A 13 28.32 33.99 -9.36
CA VAL A 13 28.29 32.78 -10.18
C VAL A 13 28.48 33.21 -11.64
N ALA A 14 29.55 32.74 -12.27
CA ALA A 14 29.85 33.05 -13.65
C ALA A 14 28.70 32.59 -14.55
N ALA A 15 28.29 33.44 -15.51
CA ALA A 15 27.16 33.19 -16.41
C ALA A 15 27.35 31.95 -17.32
N ASP A 16 28.56 31.37 -17.34
CA ASP A 16 28.93 30.21 -18.13
C ASP A 16 28.92 28.90 -17.32
N ASP A 17 28.27 28.87 -16.16
CA ASP A 17 28.11 27.63 -15.39
C ASP A 17 27.29 26.60 -16.20
N PRO A 18 27.88 25.44 -16.58
CA PRO A 18 27.20 24.43 -17.37
C PRO A 18 25.95 23.88 -16.67
N LEU A 19 25.91 23.93 -15.33
CA LEU A 19 24.77 23.51 -14.53
C LEU A 19 23.58 24.48 -14.68
N LEU A 20 23.87 25.78 -14.81
CA LEU A 20 22.84 26.80 -15.07
C LEU A 20 22.28 26.68 -16.49
N GLN A 21 23.12 26.34 -17.46
CA GLN A 21 22.70 26.10 -18.85
C GLN A 21 21.83 24.85 -18.99
N ASP A 22 22.15 23.77 -18.26
CA ASP A 22 21.34 22.55 -18.27
C ASP A 22 19.98 22.79 -17.59
N LEU A 23 19.94 23.54 -16.48
CA LEU A 23 18.68 23.96 -15.86
C LEU A 23 17.83 24.81 -16.81
N GLN A 24 18.42 25.76 -17.53
CA GLN A 24 17.70 26.57 -18.51
C GLN A 24 17.14 25.72 -19.67
N ARG A 25 17.87 24.69 -20.13
CA ARG A 25 17.37 23.76 -21.16
C ARG A 25 16.17 22.93 -20.69
N ILE A 26 16.17 22.50 -19.43
CA ILE A 26 15.04 21.76 -18.84
C ILE A 26 13.79 22.66 -18.78
N HIS A 27 13.96 23.94 -18.43
CA HIS A 27 12.85 24.89 -18.33
C HIS A 27 12.40 25.49 -19.67
N ALA A 28 13.18 25.34 -20.75
CA ALA A 28 12.85 25.84 -22.08
C ALA A 28 11.90 24.92 -22.87
N VAL A 29 11.53 23.75 -22.34
CA VAL A 29 10.58 22.85 -23.01
C VAL A 29 9.15 23.44 -22.89
N PRO A 30 8.49 23.81 -24.00
CA PRO A 30 7.16 24.38 -23.94
C PRO A 30 6.17 23.35 -23.37
N VAL A 31 5.52 23.71 -22.26
CA VAL A 31 4.46 22.90 -21.66
C VAL A 31 3.26 22.90 -22.62
N PRO A 32 2.83 21.73 -23.13
CA PRO A 32 1.68 21.69 -24.04
C PRO A 32 0.40 22.10 -23.30
N GLU A 33 -0.42 22.92 -23.94
CA GLU A 33 -1.75 23.26 -23.41
C GLU A 33 -2.60 21.99 -23.27
N LEU A 34 -2.89 21.61 -22.03
CA LEU A 34 -3.84 20.55 -21.74
C LEU A 34 -5.26 21.06 -21.96
N ARG A 35 -5.87 20.67 -23.09
CA ARG A 35 -7.29 20.92 -23.35
C ARG A 35 -8.13 19.77 -22.81
N PHE A 36 -8.80 20.03 -21.69
CA PHE A 36 -9.80 19.12 -21.16
C PHE A 36 -11.13 19.36 -21.87
N ALA A 37 -11.61 18.36 -22.61
CA ALA A 37 -12.96 18.38 -23.14
C ALA A 37 -13.96 18.23 -21.97
N PRO A 38 -15.02 19.05 -21.91
CA PRO A 38 -16.03 18.89 -20.87
C PRO A 38 -16.68 17.51 -20.98
N ALA A 39 -16.76 16.81 -19.86
CA ALA A 39 -17.44 15.53 -19.77
C ALA A 39 -18.91 15.71 -20.21
N ALA A 40 -19.34 14.91 -21.17
CA ALA A 40 -20.73 14.88 -21.61
C ALA A 40 -21.63 14.57 -20.40
N ALA A 41 -22.61 15.43 -20.14
CA ALA A 41 -23.57 15.25 -19.07
C ALA A 41 -24.30 13.90 -19.25
N VAL A 42 -24.12 13.00 -18.29
CA VAL A 42 -24.87 11.74 -18.22
C VAL A 42 -26.30 12.09 -17.82
N GLY A 43 -27.17 12.20 -18.82
CA GLY A 43 -28.61 12.41 -18.61
C GLY A 43 -29.21 11.22 -17.84
N GLN A 44 -29.65 11.47 -16.61
CA GLN A 44 -30.47 10.52 -15.86
C GLN A 44 -31.85 10.41 -16.53
N ALA A 45 -32.06 9.35 -17.31
CA ALA A 45 -33.38 8.98 -17.78
C ALA A 45 -34.14 8.28 -16.65
N ARG A 46 -35.04 9.01 -15.99
CA ARG A 46 -36.15 8.42 -15.22
C ARG A 46 -37.23 7.97 -16.20
N GLY A 47 -37.68 6.72 -16.08
CA GLY A 47 -38.88 6.26 -16.78
C GLY A 47 -39.04 4.75 -16.74
N GLY A 48 -39.81 4.23 -15.78
CA GLY A 48 -40.32 2.87 -15.86
C GLY A 48 -41.43 2.76 -16.90
N LEU A 49 -41.49 1.63 -17.59
CA LEU A 49 -42.74 0.97 -18.00
C LEU A 49 -42.43 -0.41 -18.57
N ARG A 50 -43.23 -1.38 -18.11
CA ARG A 50 -43.23 -2.78 -18.52
C ARG A 50 -43.63 -2.90 -20.00
N ARG A 51 -42.87 -3.66 -20.80
CA ARG A 51 -43.44 -4.41 -21.92
C ARG A 51 -42.55 -5.58 -22.32
N ARG A 52 -43.14 -6.78 -22.27
CA ARG A 52 -42.66 -7.99 -22.95
C ARG A 52 -42.45 -7.68 -24.43
N TRP A 53 -41.55 -8.40 -25.11
CA TRP A 53 -41.74 -9.08 -26.40
C TRP A 53 -40.49 -9.91 -26.75
N ARG A 54 -40.71 -11.01 -27.46
CA ARG A 54 -39.76 -12.09 -27.80
C ARG A 54 -38.86 -11.73 -29.01
N PRO A 55 -37.78 -12.50 -29.27
CA PRO A 55 -36.67 -12.07 -30.10
C PRO A 55 -36.95 -12.28 -31.60
N ALA A 56 -36.44 -11.34 -32.41
CA ALA A 56 -36.30 -11.52 -33.85
C ALA A 56 -34.84 -11.29 -34.24
N LEU A 57 -34.29 -12.31 -34.89
CA LEU A 57 -33.08 -12.26 -35.71
C LEU A 57 -33.27 -11.24 -36.83
N ALA A 58 -32.30 -10.35 -37.02
CA ALA A 58 -31.99 -9.79 -38.34
C ALA A 58 -30.54 -9.32 -38.36
N ALA A 59 -29.83 -9.80 -39.37
CA ALA A 59 -28.45 -9.54 -39.70
C ALA A 59 -28.27 -8.24 -40.50
N ALA A 60 -26.99 -7.94 -40.79
CA ALA A 60 -26.45 -6.92 -41.69
C ALA A 60 -26.55 -5.47 -41.15
N GLY A 61 -25.51 -4.66 -41.15
CA GLY A 61 -24.18 -4.77 -41.72
C GLY A 61 -23.66 -3.35 -41.94
N VAL A 62 -22.47 -3.03 -41.44
CA VAL A 62 -21.60 -2.00 -42.02
C VAL A 62 -20.17 -2.46 -41.81
N ALA A 63 -19.62 -3.02 -42.89
CA ALA A 63 -18.19 -3.04 -43.13
C ALA A 63 -17.79 -1.69 -43.73
N ALA A 64 -16.76 -1.05 -43.19
CA ALA A 64 -15.71 -0.35 -43.95
C ALA A 64 -14.75 0.40 -43.02
N ALA A 65 -13.47 0.40 -43.42
CA ALA A 65 -12.36 1.22 -42.95
C ALA A 65 -11.64 0.79 -41.66
N LEU A 66 -10.72 -0.18 -41.80
CA LEU A 66 -9.30 -0.02 -41.41
C LEU A 66 -8.53 -1.31 -41.75
N ALA A 67 -8.25 -1.47 -43.04
CA ALA A 67 -7.27 -2.45 -43.54
C ALA A 67 -6.22 -1.69 -44.35
N LEU A 68 -5.14 -1.28 -43.68
CA LEU A 68 -3.87 -0.88 -44.32
C LEU A 68 -2.78 -0.74 -43.25
N PHE A 69 -2.32 -1.88 -42.70
CA PHE A 69 -1.03 -1.99 -41.99
C PHE A 69 -0.56 -3.47 -41.94
N LEU A 70 -0.53 -4.14 -43.10
CA LEU A 70 0.09 -5.47 -43.22
C LEU A 70 0.90 -5.50 -44.52
N THR A 71 2.16 -5.09 -44.43
CA THR A 71 3.33 -5.49 -45.25
C THR A 71 4.52 -4.57 -44.93
N ALA A 72 4.97 -4.60 -43.68
CA ALA A 72 6.35 -4.21 -43.35
C ALA A 72 7.11 -5.51 -43.02
N PRO A 73 8.33 -5.71 -43.53
CA PRO A 73 9.10 -6.90 -43.23
C PRO A 73 9.38 -6.94 -41.72
N PHE A 74 8.97 -8.04 -41.08
CA PHE A 74 9.27 -8.35 -39.69
C PHE A 74 10.78 -8.60 -39.53
N GLY A 75 11.54 -7.50 -39.45
CA GLY A 75 12.95 -7.51 -39.06
C GLY A 75 13.07 -7.53 -37.53
N LEU A 76 13.52 -8.66 -37.01
CA LEU A 76 14.31 -8.99 -35.81
C LEU A 76 14.68 -7.94 -34.71
N ASP A 77 13.95 -6.85 -34.51
CA ASP A 77 14.39 -5.79 -33.57
C ASP A 77 13.31 -5.37 -32.53
N GLN A 78 12.43 -6.30 -32.14
CA GLN A 78 11.51 -6.08 -31.02
C GLN A 78 12.18 -6.23 -29.65
N ARG A 79 13.35 -6.90 -29.55
CA ARG A 79 14.03 -7.13 -28.27
C ARG A 79 14.72 -5.90 -27.70
N SER A 80 15.12 -4.94 -28.54
CA SER A 80 15.78 -3.71 -28.14
C SER A 80 14.82 -2.74 -27.44
N ARG A 81 13.60 -2.56 -27.97
CA ARG A 81 12.61 -1.62 -27.38
C ARG A 81 12.13 -2.01 -25.98
N THR A 82 12.11 -3.30 -25.65
CA THR A 82 11.71 -3.77 -24.31
C THR A 82 12.79 -3.57 -23.26
N ALA A 83 14.07 -3.60 -23.65
CA ALA A 83 15.18 -3.36 -22.74
C ALA A 83 15.25 -1.87 -22.36
N ASP A 84 15.06 -0.97 -23.34
CA ASP A 84 15.05 0.48 -23.11
C ASP A 84 13.87 0.92 -22.24
N ALA A 85 12.70 0.31 -22.41
CA ALA A 85 11.54 0.60 -21.56
C ALA A 85 11.76 0.14 -20.12
N ALA A 86 12.36 -1.03 -19.90
CA ALA A 86 12.67 -1.52 -18.55
C ALA A 86 13.75 -0.67 -17.86
N GLN A 87 14.77 -0.25 -18.60
CA GLN A 87 15.80 0.65 -18.08
C GLN A 87 15.23 2.04 -17.80
N ALA A 88 14.41 2.61 -18.69
CA ALA A 88 13.74 3.88 -18.45
C ALA A 88 12.77 3.84 -17.26
N ILE A 89 12.12 2.70 -17.03
CA ILE A 89 11.28 2.44 -15.86
C ILE A 89 12.13 2.37 -14.59
N LEU A 90 13.28 1.69 -14.63
CA LEU A 90 14.22 1.63 -13.51
C LEU A 90 14.85 3.00 -13.22
N ASP A 91 15.28 3.73 -14.25
CA ASP A 91 15.84 5.07 -14.16
C ASP A 91 14.79 6.07 -13.67
N ARG A 92 13.53 5.92 -14.10
CA ARG A 92 12.41 6.71 -13.55
C ARG A 92 12.10 6.32 -12.12
N SER A 93 12.14 5.03 -11.78
CA SER A 93 11.91 4.56 -10.40
C SER A 93 13.04 5.00 -9.46
N SER A 94 14.30 5.04 -9.92
CA SER A 94 15.45 5.52 -9.17
C SER A 94 15.46 7.05 -9.08
N ALA A 95 15.00 7.76 -10.12
CA ALA A 95 14.80 9.21 -10.07
C ALA A 95 13.64 9.61 -9.15
N VAL A 96 12.53 8.87 -9.14
CA VAL A 96 11.41 9.07 -8.22
C VAL A 96 11.81 8.70 -6.78
N ALA A 97 12.56 7.62 -6.60
CA ALA A 97 13.16 7.24 -5.33
C ALA A 97 14.16 8.27 -4.79
N ALA A 98 14.95 8.88 -5.69
CA ALA A 98 15.91 9.92 -5.36
C ALA A 98 15.26 11.30 -5.17
N SER A 99 14.05 11.50 -5.72
CA SER A 99 13.27 12.68 -5.45
C SER A 99 12.81 12.62 -4.00
N LYS A 100 13.32 13.55 -3.17
CA LYS A 100 12.86 13.78 -1.79
C LYS A 100 11.44 14.36 -1.73
N ALA A 101 10.59 14.06 -2.72
CA ALA A 101 9.19 14.37 -2.63
C ALA A 101 8.67 13.59 -1.41
N PRO A 102 8.17 14.26 -0.36
CA PRO A 102 7.66 13.56 0.80
C PRO A 102 6.55 12.63 0.29
N ALA A 103 6.62 11.34 0.61
CA ALA A 103 5.44 10.49 0.54
C ALA A 103 4.36 11.06 1.48
N ALA A 104 3.26 10.34 1.64
CA ALA A 104 2.21 10.65 2.62
C ALA A 104 2.68 10.85 4.09
N ALA A 105 3.98 10.90 4.39
CA ALA A 105 4.53 11.52 5.58
C ALA A 105 3.92 12.92 5.78
N GLY A 106 2.93 12.98 6.66
CA GLY A 106 2.18 14.20 6.99
C GLY A 106 0.90 14.43 6.17
N VAL A 107 0.48 13.48 5.32
CA VAL A 107 -0.79 13.58 4.61
C VAL A 107 -1.81 12.66 5.27
N SER A 108 -2.84 13.27 5.85
CA SER A 108 -3.99 12.56 6.39
C SER A 108 -4.77 11.86 5.27
N TYR A 109 -5.39 10.72 5.57
CA TYR A 109 -6.26 10.04 4.63
C TYR A 109 -7.38 9.25 5.33
N HIS A 110 -8.48 9.08 4.61
CA HIS A 110 -9.53 8.13 4.91
C HIS A 110 -9.64 7.16 3.75
N LEU A 111 -9.59 5.86 4.01
CA LEU A 111 -9.75 4.85 2.97
C LEU A 111 -10.64 3.70 3.42
N VAL A 112 -11.32 3.11 2.43
CA VAL A 112 -12.10 1.88 2.55
C VAL A 112 -11.49 0.85 1.61
N SER A 113 -11.32 -0.35 2.10
CA SER A 113 -10.74 -1.47 1.36
C SER A 113 -11.51 -2.76 1.59
N VAL A 114 -11.33 -3.71 0.68
CA VAL A 114 -11.85 -5.07 0.80
C VAL A 114 -10.70 -6.06 0.72
N THR A 115 -10.73 -7.06 1.59
CA THR A 115 -9.80 -8.19 1.56
C THR A 115 -10.57 -9.48 1.32
N SER A 116 -10.14 -10.27 0.34
CA SER A 116 -10.64 -11.61 0.08
C SER A 116 -9.51 -12.63 0.13
N ASN A 117 -9.82 -13.86 0.54
CA ASN A 117 -8.88 -14.96 0.53
C ASN A 117 -9.58 -16.21 0.00
N ALA A 118 -9.04 -16.78 -1.08
CA ALA A 118 -9.62 -17.94 -1.76
C ALA A 118 -9.70 -19.18 -0.85
N SER A 119 -8.80 -19.32 0.14
CA SER A 119 -8.84 -20.45 1.08
C SER A 119 -9.93 -20.30 2.16
N LYS A 120 -10.47 -19.09 2.35
CA LYS A 120 -11.48 -18.78 3.38
C LYS A 120 -12.85 -18.54 2.75
N SER A 121 -13.43 -19.59 2.16
CA SER A 121 -14.84 -19.70 1.72
C SER A 121 -15.46 -18.46 1.06
N GLY A 122 -14.68 -17.66 0.33
CA GLY A 122 -15.16 -16.41 -0.30
C GLY A 122 -15.52 -15.28 0.68
N SER A 123 -15.15 -15.36 1.95
CA SER A 123 -15.52 -14.34 2.92
C SER A 123 -14.69 -13.07 2.71
N VAL A 124 -15.39 -11.94 2.55
CA VAL A 124 -14.82 -10.62 2.32
C VAL A 124 -14.78 -9.85 3.64
N ILE A 125 -13.62 -9.28 3.95
CA ILE A 125 -13.45 -8.35 5.06
C ILE A 125 -13.42 -6.95 4.47
N GLN A 126 -14.28 -6.06 4.94
CA GLN A 126 -14.17 -4.64 4.65
C GLN A 126 -13.32 -3.99 5.72
N THR A 127 -12.30 -3.23 5.34
CA THR A 127 -11.45 -2.50 6.28
C THR A 127 -11.50 -1.01 5.99
N GLU A 128 -11.87 -0.23 7.00
CA GLU A 128 -11.89 1.24 6.96
C GLU A 128 -10.74 1.78 7.81
N THR A 129 -10.00 2.76 7.28
CA THR A 129 -8.83 3.34 7.94
C THR A 129 -8.91 4.86 7.92
N TRP A 130 -8.70 5.47 9.09
CA TRP A 130 -8.52 6.90 9.29
C TRP A 130 -7.10 7.12 9.78
N TYR A 131 -6.30 7.83 9.00
CA TYR A 131 -4.92 8.16 9.35
C TYR A 131 -4.77 9.68 9.35
N GLY A 132 -4.37 10.24 10.48
CA GLY A 132 -3.98 11.64 10.59
C GLY A 132 -2.46 11.78 10.49
N ASP A 133 -1.77 11.10 11.39
CA ASP A 133 -0.31 11.18 11.57
C ASP A 133 0.20 9.96 12.39
N PRO A 134 1.50 9.85 12.73
CA PRO A 134 2.04 8.75 13.53
C PRO A 134 1.47 8.60 14.95
N ALA A 135 0.72 9.57 15.47
CA ALA A 135 0.01 9.49 16.74
C ALA A 135 -1.50 9.23 16.54
N HIS A 136 -2.08 9.54 15.39
CA HIS A 136 -3.51 9.45 15.11
C HIS A 136 -3.83 8.42 14.02
N LEU A 137 -4.32 7.25 14.42
CA LEU A 137 -4.69 6.17 13.50
C LEU A 137 -5.86 5.36 14.06
N ARG A 138 -6.88 5.11 13.24
CA ARG A 138 -7.90 4.10 13.51
C ARG A 138 -8.07 3.20 12.30
N THR A 139 -8.24 1.91 12.55
CA THR A 139 -8.63 0.94 11.53
C THR A 139 -9.68 0.00 12.09
N GLU A 140 -10.75 -0.21 11.32
CA GLU A 140 -11.81 -1.17 11.64
C GLU A 140 -12.01 -2.15 10.51
N SER A 141 -11.88 -3.44 10.84
CA SER A 141 -12.19 -4.55 9.93
C SER A 141 -13.54 -5.14 10.29
N ARG A 142 -14.43 -5.22 9.31
CA ARG A 142 -15.79 -5.74 9.44
C ARG A 142 -16.01 -6.94 8.53
N ARG A 143 -16.78 -7.90 9.05
CA ARG A 143 -17.28 -9.06 8.31
C ARG A 143 -18.78 -9.15 8.55
N ASP A 144 -19.55 -9.19 7.47
CA ASP A 144 -21.02 -9.26 7.50
C ASP A 144 -21.67 -8.15 8.37
N GLY A 145 -21.03 -6.97 8.43
CA GLY A 145 -21.49 -5.80 9.19
C GLY A 145 -20.96 -5.69 10.63
N SER A 146 -20.50 -6.80 11.23
CA SER A 146 -19.92 -6.83 12.58
C SER A 146 -18.43 -6.52 12.58
N VAL A 147 -17.92 -5.90 13.65
CA VAL A 147 -16.50 -5.56 13.81
C VAL A 147 -15.71 -6.81 14.18
N GLU A 148 -14.97 -7.38 13.23
CA GLU A 148 -14.11 -8.54 13.48
C GLU A 148 -12.85 -8.14 14.27
N PHE A 149 -12.31 -6.95 13.99
CA PHE A 149 -11.14 -6.43 14.67
C PHE A 149 -11.07 -4.91 14.48
N GLY A 150 -10.61 -4.19 15.50
CA GLY A 150 -10.32 -2.78 15.41
C GLY A 150 -9.09 -2.38 16.20
N PHE A 151 -8.48 -1.30 15.75
CA PHE A 151 -7.36 -0.62 16.39
C PHE A 151 -7.63 0.88 16.36
N ALA A 152 -7.39 1.57 17.46
CA ALA A 152 -7.49 3.03 17.53
C ALA A 152 -6.36 3.61 18.38
N ARG A 153 -5.84 4.76 17.97
CA ARG A 153 -4.81 5.54 18.66
C ARG A 153 -5.04 7.02 18.41
N ASP A 154 -5.08 7.80 19.48
CA ASP A 154 -5.40 9.24 19.46
C ASP A 154 -4.29 10.13 20.06
N GLY A 155 -3.06 9.61 20.07
CA GLY A 155 -1.89 10.25 20.67
C GLY A 155 -1.76 10.08 22.19
N ASN A 156 -2.83 9.76 22.91
CA ASN A 156 -2.79 9.54 24.36
C ASN A 156 -3.08 8.09 24.73
N GLU A 157 -3.94 7.43 23.98
CA GLU A 157 -4.40 6.07 24.25
C GLU A 157 -4.21 5.17 23.03
N VAL A 158 -4.11 3.87 23.29
CA VAL A 158 -4.14 2.81 22.30
C VAL A 158 -5.20 1.80 22.69
N TRP A 159 -6.06 1.48 21.72
CA TRP A 159 -7.13 0.51 21.86
C TRP A 159 -6.97 -0.57 20.81
N LEU A 160 -7.07 -1.83 21.24
CA LEU A 160 -7.36 -2.94 20.36
C LEU A 160 -8.70 -3.51 20.78
N TYR A 161 -9.55 -3.89 19.83
CA TYR A 161 -10.87 -4.42 20.13
C TYR A 161 -11.31 -5.44 19.09
N ARG A 162 -12.23 -6.32 19.49
CA ARG A 162 -12.92 -7.23 18.57
C ARG A 162 -14.31 -7.56 19.09
N GLU A 163 -15.20 -7.93 18.18
CA GLU A 163 -16.44 -8.62 18.50
C GLU A 163 -16.29 -10.11 18.17
N ALA A 164 -16.63 -10.98 19.12
CA ALA A 164 -16.66 -12.41 18.91
C ALA A 164 -17.84 -13.01 19.70
N GLU A 165 -18.63 -13.86 19.06
CA GLU A 165 -19.79 -14.53 19.68
C GLU A 165 -20.79 -13.54 20.32
N GLY A 166 -20.99 -12.38 19.68
CA GLY A 166 -21.87 -11.31 20.17
C GLY A 166 -21.34 -10.57 21.41
N LYS A 167 -20.05 -10.73 21.75
CA LYS A 167 -19.40 -10.04 22.86
C LYS A 167 -18.25 -9.18 22.35
N VAL A 168 -18.12 -7.99 22.93
CA VAL A 168 -17.02 -7.07 22.64
C VAL A 168 -15.93 -7.23 23.69
N TYR A 169 -14.70 -7.39 23.20
CA TYR A 169 -13.47 -7.44 23.98
C TYR A 169 -12.60 -6.26 23.60
N ALA A 170 -12.04 -5.58 24.58
CA ALA A 170 -11.12 -4.48 24.36
C ALA A 170 -9.88 -4.62 25.24
N ALA A 171 -8.73 -4.28 24.67
CA ALA A 171 -7.49 -4.06 25.38
C ALA A 171 -7.13 -2.58 25.27
N HIS A 172 -6.80 -1.96 26.40
CA HIS A 172 -6.48 -0.55 26.51
C HIS A 172 -5.09 -0.36 27.11
N ALA A 173 -4.35 0.62 26.60
CA ALA A 173 -3.08 1.04 27.16
C ALA A 173 -2.88 2.54 26.90
N PRO A 174 -2.13 3.26 27.77
CA PRO A 174 -1.61 4.56 27.39
C PRO A 174 -0.71 4.45 26.16
N ALA A 175 -0.74 5.44 25.29
CA ALA A 175 0.13 5.50 24.12
C ALA A 175 1.60 5.64 24.57
N THR A 176 2.37 4.58 24.36
CA THR A 176 3.83 4.60 24.49
C THR A 176 4.47 4.59 23.10
N GLU A 177 5.72 5.03 22.99
CA GLU A 177 6.47 4.97 21.72
C GLU A 177 6.54 3.54 21.18
N GLU A 178 6.77 2.56 22.05
CA GLU A 178 6.79 1.14 21.67
C GLU A 178 5.45 0.69 21.07
N LEU A 179 4.34 0.99 21.75
CA LEU A 179 3.00 0.64 21.26
C LEU A 179 2.69 1.38 19.95
N ALA A 180 3.08 2.65 19.85
CA ALA A 180 2.87 3.45 18.65
C ALA A 180 3.64 2.91 17.43
N GLN A 181 4.85 2.39 17.62
CA GLN A 181 5.64 1.81 16.53
C GLN A 181 5.20 0.40 16.14
N SER A 182 4.56 -0.33 17.06
CA SER A 182 4.23 -1.75 16.91
C SER A 182 3.01 -2.04 16.02
N VAL A 183 2.14 -1.05 15.80
CA VAL A 183 0.96 -1.17 14.93
C VAL A 183 1.18 -0.31 13.69
N ARG A 184 1.93 -0.85 12.72
CA ARG A 184 2.04 -0.30 11.38
C ARG A 184 0.97 -0.95 10.51
N ILE A 185 -0.11 -0.23 10.21
CA ILE A 185 -1.15 -0.70 9.30
C ILE A 185 -0.76 -0.27 7.91
N GLY A 186 -0.30 -1.22 7.10
CA GLY A 186 0.12 -0.98 5.72
C GLY A 186 1.36 -0.10 5.69
N GLU A 187 2.52 -0.68 5.40
CA GLU A 187 3.80 0.02 5.26
C GLU A 187 3.69 1.18 4.25
N THR A 188 3.34 2.37 4.72
CA THR A 188 3.56 3.62 4.01
C THR A 188 5.06 3.89 4.15
N GLY A 189 5.84 3.42 3.18
CA GLY A 189 7.22 3.89 3.03
C GLY A 189 7.21 5.40 2.79
N GLU A 190 8.25 6.11 3.22
CA GLU A 190 8.39 7.54 2.97
C GLU A 190 8.70 7.83 1.49
N SER A 191 8.91 6.78 0.69
CA SER A 191 9.06 6.82 -0.76
C SER A 191 8.75 5.47 -1.40
N LEU A 192 8.61 5.47 -2.74
CA LEU A 192 8.56 4.24 -3.53
C LEU A 192 9.80 3.36 -3.31
N ALA A 193 10.99 3.95 -3.16
CA ALA A 193 12.22 3.18 -2.93
C ALA A 193 12.18 2.43 -1.61
N GLU A 194 11.75 3.11 -0.54
CA GLU A 194 11.62 2.49 0.77
C GLU A 194 10.55 1.39 0.76
N PHE A 195 9.44 1.61 0.05
CA PHE A 195 8.43 0.59 -0.15
C PHE A 195 8.99 -0.62 -0.90
N MET A 196 9.74 -0.40 -1.98
CA MET A 196 10.40 -1.49 -2.73
C MET A 196 11.44 -2.21 -1.88
N ALA A 197 12.20 -1.46 -1.07
CA ALA A 197 13.16 -2.01 -0.13
C ALA A 197 12.46 -2.82 0.97
N SER A 198 11.28 -2.42 1.44
CA SER A 198 10.50 -3.17 2.45
C SER A 198 9.98 -4.48 1.86
N LEU A 199 9.54 -4.48 0.59
CA LEU A 199 9.15 -5.69 -0.13
C LEU A 199 10.33 -6.66 -0.30
N ALA A 200 11.52 -6.14 -0.56
CA ALA A 200 12.76 -6.92 -0.66
C ALA A 200 13.35 -7.31 0.71
N ALA A 201 13.00 -6.59 1.79
CA ALA A 201 13.65 -6.74 3.09
C ALA A 201 13.38 -8.13 3.67
N GLY A 202 14.46 -8.88 3.93
CA GLY A 202 14.39 -10.21 4.52
C GLY A 202 13.78 -11.29 3.62
N SER A 203 13.44 -10.97 2.38
CA SER A 203 12.99 -11.93 1.38
C SER A 203 14.04 -12.02 0.27
N CYS A 204 14.30 -13.21 -0.27
CA CYS A 204 15.00 -13.29 -1.55
C CYS A 204 13.95 -13.11 -2.66
N SER A 205 13.33 -11.94 -2.70
CA SER A 205 12.41 -11.54 -3.76
C SER A 205 12.99 -10.37 -4.53
N THR A 206 12.53 -10.19 -5.75
CA THR A 206 12.96 -9.08 -6.60
C THR A 206 11.72 -8.31 -7.04
N PRO A 207 11.45 -7.15 -6.42
CA PRO A 207 10.37 -6.29 -6.86
C PRO A 207 10.77 -5.61 -8.17
N ARG A 208 9.84 -5.56 -9.12
CA ARG A 208 10.01 -4.97 -10.46
C ARG A 208 8.79 -4.12 -10.79
N LEU A 209 9.03 -2.89 -11.26
CA LEU A 209 7.98 -2.08 -11.85
C LEU A 209 7.55 -2.73 -13.18
N ALA A 210 6.33 -3.25 -13.21
CA ALA A 210 5.75 -4.02 -14.30
C ALA A 210 4.82 -3.18 -15.18
N GLY A 211 4.31 -2.05 -14.69
CA GLY A 211 3.52 -1.11 -15.49
C GLY A 211 2.89 0.01 -14.65
N GLU A 212 1.81 0.55 -15.18
CA GLU A 212 0.96 1.56 -14.54
C GLU A 212 -0.51 1.10 -14.65
N ALA A 213 -1.35 1.51 -13.72
CA ALA A 213 -2.79 1.22 -13.71
C ALA A 213 -3.57 2.31 -12.98
N SER A 214 -4.89 2.17 -12.89
CA SER A 214 -5.73 2.98 -12.00
C SER A 214 -6.48 2.08 -11.02
N VAL A 215 -6.48 2.48 -9.74
CA VAL A 215 -7.21 1.79 -8.66
C VAL A 215 -7.96 2.85 -7.85
N ALA A 216 -9.25 2.63 -7.59
CA ALA A 216 -10.12 3.59 -6.89
C ALA A 216 -10.07 5.02 -7.49
N GLY A 217 -9.90 5.13 -8.81
CA GLY A 217 -9.83 6.42 -9.51
C GLY A 217 -8.49 7.16 -9.37
N ARG A 218 -7.46 6.52 -8.81
CA ARG A 218 -6.12 7.09 -8.65
C ARG A 218 -5.10 6.38 -9.54
N ASP A 219 -4.13 7.13 -10.05
CA ASP A 219 -3.04 6.57 -10.84
C ASP A 219 -2.07 5.79 -9.93
N ALA A 220 -1.66 4.61 -10.38
CA ALA A 220 -0.86 3.69 -9.58
C ALA A 220 0.29 3.06 -10.39
N TYR A 221 1.44 2.91 -9.74
CA TYR A 221 2.51 2.04 -10.21
C TYR A 221 2.13 0.57 -9.98
N TYR A 222 2.26 -0.27 -11.01
CA TYR A 222 2.05 -1.71 -10.92
C TYR A 222 3.39 -2.44 -10.75
N ILE A 223 3.58 -3.07 -9.59
CA ILE A 223 4.81 -3.71 -9.17
C ILE A 223 4.57 -5.22 -9.04
N GLU A 224 5.46 -6.02 -9.63
CA GLU A 224 5.50 -7.46 -9.44
C GLU A 224 6.68 -7.84 -8.54
N VAL A 225 6.41 -8.67 -7.55
CA VAL A 225 7.39 -9.18 -6.59
C VAL A 225 7.47 -10.68 -6.78
N SER A 226 8.57 -11.13 -7.39
CA SER A 226 8.80 -12.54 -7.69
C SER A 226 9.89 -13.11 -6.78
N PRO A 227 9.79 -14.38 -6.37
CA PRO A 227 10.89 -15.08 -5.70
C PRO A 227 12.15 -15.06 -6.59
N GLY A 228 13.28 -14.75 -5.97
CA GLY A 228 14.60 -14.82 -6.58
C GLY A 228 15.04 -16.27 -6.79
N ARG A 229 15.94 -16.48 -7.74
CA ARG A 229 16.52 -17.82 -8.00
C ARG A 229 17.28 -18.30 -6.76
N GLY A 230 17.06 -19.56 -6.38
CA GLY A 230 17.76 -20.19 -5.24
C GLY A 230 17.18 -19.80 -3.88
N CYS A 231 16.01 -19.15 -3.84
CA CYS A 231 15.28 -18.99 -2.59
C CYS A 231 14.89 -20.34 -2.01
N SER A 232 15.37 -20.65 -0.80
CA SER A 232 14.87 -21.79 -0.05
C SER A 232 13.43 -21.53 0.40
N ASP A 233 12.67 -22.61 0.59
CA ASP A 233 11.26 -22.59 1.01
C ASP A 233 11.03 -21.78 2.30
N LYS A 234 12.05 -21.66 3.17
CA LYS A 234 11.98 -20.90 4.42
C LYS A 234 11.91 -19.38 4.20
N GLY A 235 12.58 -18.85 3.18
CA GLY A 235 12.49 -17.44 2.77
C GLY A 235 11.30 -17.16 1.86
N ALA A 236 10.89 -18.16 1.08
CA ALA A 236 9.72 -18.12 0.22
C ALA A 236 8.40 -18.31 0.98
N ALA A 237 8.41 -18.74 2.25
CA ALA A 237 7.24 -19.22 2.99
C ALA A 237 6.00 -18.30 2.99
N LYS A 238 6.16 -16.97 2.84
CA LYS A 238 5.03 -16.04 2.74
C LYS A 238 4.38 -15.98 1.36
N LEU A 239 5.14 -16.15 0.27
CA LEU A 239 4.63 -16.13 -1.11
C LEU A 239 4.52 -17.54 -1.73
N GLY A 240 5.18 -18.52 -1.11
CA GLY A 240 5.54 -19.77 -1.77
C GLY A 240 6.38 -19.49 -3.01
N THR A 241 6.12 -20.27 -4.05
CA THR A 241 6.64 -20.09 -5.41
C THR A 241 5.79 -19.16 -6.28
N GLY A 242 4.80 -18.50 -5.69
CA GLY A 242 3.90 -17.56 -6.36
C GLY A 242 4.51 -16.19 -6.61
N VAL A 243 3.71 -15.28 -7.16
CA VAL A 243 4.06 -13.87 -7.41
C VAL A 243 3.16 -12.98 -6.57
N ARG A 244 3.70 -11.91 -5.99
CA ARG A 244 2.90 -10.84 -5.42
C ARG A 244 2.81 -9.68 -6.39
N ARG A 245 1.61 -9.16 -6.58
CA ARG A 245 1.31 -7.98 -7.38
C ARG A 245 0.89 -6.86 -6.45
N VAL A 246 1.46 -5.68 -6.60
CA VAL A 246 1.15 -4.51 -5.79
C VAL A 246 0.87 -3.33 -6.70
N TRP A 247 -0.17 -2.58 -6.41
CA TRP A 247 -0.47 -1.30 -7.03
C TRP A 247 -0.28 -0.21 -5.99
N VAL A 248 0.61 0.73 -6.26
CA VAL A 248 1.03 1.78 -5.34
C VAL A 248 0.63 3.12 -5.91
N ASP A 249 -0.10 3.92 -5.14
CA ASP A 249 -0.53 5.26 -5.54
C ASP A 249 0.67 6.11 -5.99
N ARG A 250 0.52 6.81 -7.10
CA ARG A 250 1.63 7.55 -7.72
C ARG A 250 2.02 8.81 -6.93
N GLU A 251 1.07 9.40 -6.22
CA GLU A 251 1.27 10.66 -5.50
C GLU A 251 1.69 10.41 -4.04
N THR A 252 1.02 9.47 -3.37
CA THR A 252 1.15 9.25 -1.92
C THR A 252 2.01 8.04 -1.57
N PHE A 253 2.24 7.14 -2.53
CA PHE A 253 2.86 5.84 -2.34
C PHE A 253 2.11 4.88 -1.41
N ILE A 254 0.83 5.12 -1.17
CA ILE A 254 -0.05 4.21 -0.43
C ILE A 254 -0.34 2.98 -1.30
N PRO A 255 -0.20 1.74 -0.80
CA PRO A 255 -0.66 0.55 -1.51
C PRO A 255 -2.18 0.56 -1.70
N LEU A 256 -2.63 0.61 -2.95
CA LEU A 256 -4.04 0.64 -3.33
C LEU A 256 -4.59 -0.76 -3.61
N ARG A 257 -3.75 -1.69 -4.07
CA ARG A 257 -4.15 -3.09 -4.28
C ARG A 257 -2.96 -4.01 -4.07
N THR A 258 -3.22 -5.20 -3.56
CA THR A 258 -2.24 -6.28 -3.45
C THR A 258 -2.91 -7.59 -3.81
N GLU A 259 -2.23 -8.42 -4.61
CA GLU A 259 -2.63 -9.79 -4.87
C GLU A 259 -1.47 -10.75 -4.60
N ASP A 260 -1.75 -11.85 -3.91
CA ASP A 260 -0.86 -13.00 -3.90
C ASP A 260 -1.38 -14.03 -4.90
N VAL A 261 -0.56 -14.38 -5.89
CA VAL A 261 -0.90 -15.26 -7.00
C VAL A 261 -0.08 -16.54 -6.90
N ASP A 262 -0.70 -17.71 -7.05
CA ASP A 262 0.03 -18.99 -7.07
C ASP A 262 0.74 -19.27 -8.41
N GLU A 263 1.50 -20.37 -8.50
CA GLU A 263 2.20 -20.77 -9.74
C GLU A 263 1.26 -21.00 -10.93
N ALA A 264 0.02 -21.41 -10.66
CA ALA A 264 -0.99 -21.66 -11.67
C ALA A 264 -1.68 -20.36 -12.14
N GLY A 265 -1.33 -19.22 -11.55
CA GLY A 265 -1.91 -17.92 -11.88
C GLY A 265 -3.21 -17.59 -11.13
N ASN A 266 -3.61 -18.39 -10.14
CA ASN A 266 -4.82 -18.13 -9.36
C ASN A 266 -4.52 -17.13 -8.23
N VAL A 267 -5.44 -16.19 -8.02
CA VAL A 267 -5.37 -15.24 -6.91
C VAL A 267 -5.75 -15.95 -5.61
N ARG A 268 -4.79 -16.08 -4.69
CA ARG A 268 -4.99 -16.67 -3.35
C ARG A 268 -5.52 -15.66 -2.35
N SER A 269 -5.01 -14.45 -2.40
CA SER A 269 -5.44 -13.33 -1.55
C SER A 269 -5.52 -12.06 -2.41
N ARG A 270 -6.48 -11.20 -2.10
CA ARG A 270 -6.58 -9.87 -2.68
C ARG A 270 -6.92 -8.87 -1.59
N TYR A 271 -6.19 -7.78 -1.55
CA TYR A 271 -6.54 -6.53 -0.88
C TYR A 271 -6.78 -5.48 -1.95
N GLU A 272 -7.85 -4.70 -1.87
CA GLU A 272 -8.15 -3.64 -2.84
C GLU A 272 -8.86 -2.48 -2.16
N VAL A 273 -8.29 -1.28 -2.28
CA VAL A 273 -8.92 -0.01 -1.88
C VAL A 273 -10.06 0.26 -2.85
N THR A 274 -11.24 0.55 -2.31
CA THR A 274 -12.45 0.86 -3.07
C THR A 274 -12.80 2.34 -3.01
N ALA A 275 -12.35 3.05 -1.98
CA ALA A 275 -12.47 4.49 -1.84
C ALA A 275 -11.28 5.03 -1.04
N ILE A 276 -10.79 6.22 -1.40
CA ILE A 276 -9.71 6.90 -0.69
C ILE A 276 -9.82 8.40 -0.88
N GLU A 277 -9.68 9.13 0.22
CA GLU A 277 -9.61 10.59 0.28
C GLU A 277 -8.30 10.97 0.97
N VAL A 278 -7.55 11.90 0.38
CA VAL A 278 -6.20 12.29 0.80
C VAL A 278 -6.21 13.77 1.15
N GLY A 279 -5.45 14.16 2.17
CA GLY A 279 -5.40 15.54 2.68
C GLY A 279 -6.70 15.98 3.37
N VAL A 280 -7.45 15.02 3.92
CA VAL A 280 -8.72 15.28 4.60
C VAL A 280 -8.51 15.79 6.01
N ASP A 281 -9.28 16.80 6.42
CA ASP A 281 -9.31 17.25 7.81
C ASP A 281 -10.11 16.24 8.65
N LEU A 282 -9.39 15.36 9.35
CA LEU A 282 -9.99 14.32 10.17
C LEU A 282 -10.22 14.86 11.58
N PRO A 283 -11.48 14.91 12.05
CA PRO A 283 -11.74 15.47 13.35
C PRO A 283 -11.26 14.49 14.45
N PRO A 284 -10.84 14.98 15.65
CA PRO A 284 -10.16 14.15 16.65
C PRO A 284 -10.92 12.89 17.08
N GLN A 285 -12.25 12.91 17.07
CA GLN A 285 -13.10 11.76 17.39
C GLN A 285 -12.95 10.58 16.42
N SER A 286 -12.46 10.81 15.19
CA SER A 286 -12.20 9.75 14.22
C SER A 286 -11.15 8.75 14.73
N PHE A 287 -10.27 9.19 15.63
CA PHE A 287 -9.18 8.38 16.18
C PHE A 287 -9.50 7.76 17.54
N ARG A 288 -10.64 8.12 18.14
CA ARG A 288 -11.05 7.63 19.45
C ARG A 288 -11.89 6.37 19.34
N TYR A 289 -11.71 5.48 20.30
CA TYR A 289 -12.60 4.34 20.50
C TYR A 289 -13.25 4.43 21.87
N GLU A 290 -14.58 4.41 21.89
CA GLU A 290 -15.37 4.34 23.11
C GLU A 290 -15.93 2.93 23.23
N ALA A 291 -15.45 2.18 24.22
CA ALA A 291 -15.91 0.83 24.46
C ALA A 291 -17.43 0.83 24.76
N PRO A 292 -18.26 0.10 23.99
CA PRO A 292 -19.69 0.01 24.26
C PRO A 292 -19.99 -0.47 25.68
N ALA A 293 -21.14 -0.10 26.23
CA ALA A 293 -21.56 -0.56 27.55
C ALA A 293 -21.54 -2.10 27.65
N GLY A 294 -20.98 -2.62 28.74
CA GLY A 294 -20.81 -4.07 28.93
C GLY A 294 -19.58 -4.69 28.25
N THR A 295 -18.78 -3.89 27.53
CA THR A 295 -17.49 -4.34 27.00
C THR A 295 -16.55 -4.73 28.12
N ARG A 296 -15.90 -5.88 27.98
CA ARG A 296 -14.79 -6.25 28.86
C ARG A 296 -13.52 -5.53 28.40
N VAL A 297 -13.15 -4.48 29.12
CA VAL A 297 -11.88 -3.77 28.92
C VAL A 297 -10.79 -4.37 29.81
N VAL A 298 -9.62 -4.62 29.24
CA VAL A 298 -8.43 -5.09 29.95
C VAL A 298 -7.30 -4.10 29.74
N GLU A 299 -6.77 -3.57 30.84
CA GLU A 299 -5.57 -2.74 30.81
C GLU A 299 -4.34 -3.60 30.50
N VAL A 300 -3.53 -3.18 29.54
CA VAL A 300 -2.33 -3.89 29.08
C VAL A 300 -1.14 -2.92 29.00
N ARG A 301 0.07 -3.49 28.97
CA ARG A 301 1.32 -2.72 28.91
C ARG A 301 2.03 -2.86 27.57
N THR A 302 1.77 -3.96 26.87
CA THR A 302 2.47 -4.30 25.62
C THR A 302 1.48 -4.73 24.54
N LEU A 303 1.89 -4.62 23.28
CA LEU A 303 1.09 -5.10 22.16
C LEU A 303 0.87 -6.62 22.24
N GLY A 304 1.84 -7.36 22.77
CA GLY A 304 1.73 -8.81 22.97
C GLY A 304 0.59 -9.18 23.92
N GLU A 305 0.50 -8.48 25.05
CA GLU A 305 -0.61 -8.62 26.00
C GLU A 305 -1.95 -8.24 25.36
N ALA A 306 -2.00 -7.10 24.65
CA ALA A 306 -3.19 -6.65 23.93
C ALA A 306 -3.69 -7.72 22.95
N LYS A 307 -2.78 -8.24 22.11
CA LYS A 307 -3.08 -9.31 21.15
C LYS A 307 -3.56 -10.58 21.84
N ASN A 308 -3.01 -10.94 23.00
CA ASN A 308 -3.45 -12.11 23.74
C ASN A 308 -4.86 -11.94 24.30
N VAL A 309 -5.18 -10.77 24.86
CA VAL A 309 -6.55 -10.42 25.31
C VAL A 309 -7.51 -10.53 24.14
N ILE A 310 -7.16 -9.92 23.01
CA ILE A 310 -7.98 -9.99 21.81
C ILE A 310 -8.11 -11.42 21.32
N ALA A 311 -7.06 -12.23 21.23
CA ALA A 311 -7.15 -13.59 20.73
C ALA A 311 -8.01 -14.51 21.60
N THR A 312 -7.82 -14.45 22.92
CA THR A 312 -8.41 -15.40 23.89
C THR A 312 -9.70 -14.92 24.54
N GLY A 313 -10.00 -13.61 24.46
CA GLY A 313 -11.07 -12.98 25.23
C GLY A 313 -10.84 -13.00 26.75
N SER A 314 -9.63 -13.32 27.20
CA SER A 314 -9.27 -13.45 28.61
C SER A 314 -8.07 -12.58 28.98
N ALA A 315 -8.15 -11.97 30.16
CA ALA A 315 -7.06 -11.22 30.79
C ALA A 315 -6.06 -12.13 31.52
N ALA A 316 -6.17 -13.46 31.40
CA ALA A 316 -5.24 -14.35 32.09
C ALA A 316 -3.81 -14.00 31.64
N PRO A 317 -2.93 -13.60 32.58
CA PRO A 317 -1.55 -13.29 32.24
C PRO A 317 -0.98 -14.51 31.51
N LEU A 318 -0.28 -14.28 30.40
CA LEU A 318 0.56 -15.31 29.84
C LEU A 318 1.45 -15.78 30.98
N SER A 319 1.29 -17.04 31.40
CA SER A 319 2.16 -17.62 32.41
C SER A 319 3.59 -17.36 31.92
N PRO A 320 4.47 -16.71 32.72
CA PRO A 320 5.82 -16.38 32.26
C PRO A 320 6.57 -17.62 31.76
N ASP A 321 6.21 -18.81 32.25
CA ASP A 321 6.75 -20.12 31.84
C ASP A 321 6.19 -20.68 30.51
N LYS A 322 5.21 -20.01 29.88
CA LYS A 322 4.58 -20.42 28.61
C LYS A 322 4.59 -19.28 27.58
N ALA A 323 5.65 -18.49 27.52
CA ALA A 323 5.94 -17.78 26.28
C ALA A 323 6.02 -18.84 25.16
N PRO A 324 5.29 -18.70 24.04
CA PRO A 324 5.47 -19.61 22.91
C PRO A 324 6.95 -19.58 22.55
N GLY A 325 7.60 -20.74 22.62
CA GLY A 325 9.02 -20.90 22.38
C GLY A 325 9.41 -20.36 21.01
N MET A 326 9.67 -19.06 20.93
CA MET A 326 10.74 -18.54 20.10
C MET A 326 12.02 -18.89 20.85
N GLU A 327 12.37 -20.17 20.79
CA GLU A 327 13.68 -20.65 21.15
C GLU A 327 14.65 -19.96 20.16
N PHE A 328 15.19 -18.82 20.59
CA PHE A 328 16.41 -18.30 20.02
C PHE A 328 17.47 -19.35 20.32
N GLU A 329 17.61 -20.31 19.43
CA GLU A 329 18.71 -21.25 19.39
C GLU A 329 19.97 -20.43 19.60
N LYS A 330 20.60 -20.60 20.78
CA LYS A 330 21.86 -19.96 21.11
C LYS A 330 22.85 -20.41 20.04
N ARG A 331 23.05 -19.59 19.00
CA ARG A 331 24.10 -19.83 18.03
C ARG A 331 25.40 -19.96 18.84
N PRO A 332 26.14 -21.07 18.70
CA PRO A 332 27.43 -21.18 19.34
C PRO A 332 28.29 -20.00 18.86
N ALA A 333 28.97 -19.36 19.80
CA ALA A 333 29.90 -18.29 19.49
C ALA A 333 30.86 -18.78 18.41
N MET A 334 30.88 -18.11 17.25
CA MET A 334 31.93 -18.33 16.25
C MET A 334 33.26 -17.96 16.90
N GLU A 335 34.06 -18.97 17.20
CA GLU A 335 35.44 -18.83 17.59
C GLU A 335 36.21 -18.28 16.39
N LEU A 336 36.50 -16.98 16.42
CA LEU A 336 37.37 -16.30 15.48
C LEU A 336 38.78 -16.87 15.62
N LYS A 337 39.18 -17.77 14.73
CA LYS A 337 40.59 -18.08 14.50
C LYS A 337 41.24 -16.86 13.86
N GLN A 338 42.11 -16.19 14.62
CA GLN A 338 43.01 -15.17 14.11
C GLN A 338 44.11 -15.81 13.23
N PRO A 339 44.59 -15.09 12.20
CA PRO A 339 45.61 -15.59 11.26
C PRO A 339 47.00 -15.79 11.89
#